data_AF-A0A2N5MBN5-F1
#
_entry.id   AF-A0A2N5MBN5-F1
#
_cell.length_a   1.000
_cell.length_b   1.000
_cell.length_c   1.000
_cell.angle_alpha   90.00
_cell.angle_beta   90.00
_cell.angle_gamma   90.00
#
_symmetry.space_group_name_H-M   'P 1'
#
loop_
_entity.id
_entity.type
_entity.pdbx_description
1 polymer ?
#
loop_
_entity_poly.entity_id
_entity_poly.type
_entity_poly.pdbx_seq_one_letter_code
_entity_poly.pdbx_strand_id
1 'polypeptide(L)'
;MKLLVQNTNPHESISKLDMEFHTSFLRFRGIAKKFLMEIKFEIDLLPLRGENRALYFKVAKMKPLNEDWIKTKILNSPPLLSYIKGNMIINLNKFDVVRKVPLENIKHFELKDDKLWVRLGL
;
A
#
# COMPACT_ATOMS: atom_id res chain seq x y z
N MET A 1 -18.11 13.99 -7.71
CA MET A 1 -17.88 12.61 -8.18
C MET A 1 -17.72 11.72 -6.95
N LYS A 2 -18.78 11.01 -6.54
CA LYS A 2 -18.77 10.13 -5.36
C LYS A 2 -18.19 8.77 -5.78
N LEU A 3 -16.99 8.45 -5.32
CA LEU A 3 -16.35 7.16 -5.56
C LEU A 3 -17.07 6.09 -4.72
N LEU A 4 -17.76 5.18 -5.40
CA LEU A 4 -18.39 4.01 -4.79
C LEU A 4 -17.29 3.00 -4.41
N VAL A 5 -16.86 3.04 -3.15
CA VAL A 5 -16.10 1.94 -2.54
C VAL A 5 -17.10 0.84 -2.19
N GLN A 6 -17.03 -0.26 -2.93
CA GLN A 6 -17.83 -1.46 -2.69
C GLN A 6 -17.40 -2.08 -1.35
N ASN A 7 -18.39 -2.42 -0.51
CA ASN A 7 -18.26 -3.06 0.80
C ASN A 7 -17.44 -2.30 1.86
N THR A 8 -17.97 -1.18 2.32
CA THR A 8 -17.67 -0.71 3.67
C THR A 8 -18.72 -1.27 4.62
N ASN A 9 -18.36 -2.26 5.44
CA ASN A 9 -19.10 -2.49 6.68
C ASN A 9 -19.29 -1.11 7.34
N PRO A 10 -20.51 -0.62 7.57
CA PRO A 10 -20.74 0.74 8.06
C PRO A 10 -20.12 0.97 9.44
N HIS A 11 -19.79 -0.12 10.14
CA HIS A 11 -19.14 -0.13 11.44
C HIS A 11 -17.61 -0.19 11.37
N GLU A 12 -17.01 -0.20 10.18
CA GLU A 12 -15.55 -0.28 9.98
C GLU A 12 -15.01 0.94 9.23
N SER A 13 -14.13 1.70 9.89
CA SER A 13 -13.47 2.87 9.28
C SER A 13 -12.00 2.96 9.67
N ILE A 14 -11.23 3.66 8.84
CA ILE A 14 -9.83 4.03 9.10
C ILE A 14 -9.79 5.54 9.24
N SER A 15 -9.09 6.02 10.26
CA SER A 15 -8.88 7.44 10.53
C SER A 15 -7.44 7.69 10.95
N LYS A 16 -6.98 8.94 10.81
CA LYS A 16 -5.60 9.35 11.12
C LYS A 16 -4.56 8.44 10.45
N LEU A 17 -4.84 8.01 9.23
CA LEU A 17 -3.92 7.19 8.45
C LEU A 17 -2.72 8.05 8.05
N ASP A 18 -1.55 7.62 8.48
CA ASP A 18 -0.28 8.23 8.16
C ASP A 18 0.66 7.20 7.52
N MET A 19 1.57 7.68 6.69
CA MET A 19 2.56 6.88 5.98
C MET A 19 3.95 7.47 6.19
N GLU A 20 4.84 6.68 6.80
CA GLU A 20 6.23 7.03 7.05
C GLU A 20 7.14 6.20 6.13
N PHE A 21 8.10 6.88 5.50
CA PHE A 21 9.20 6.22 4.80
C PHE A 21 10.32 5.95 5.79
N HIS A 22 10.77 4.70 5.86
CA HIS A 22 12.01 4.34 6.53
C HIS A 22 12.98 3.75 5.51
N THR A 23 14.26 3.73 5.85
CA THR A 23 15.35 3.26 4.96
C THR A 23 15.08 1.87 4.36
N SER A 24 14.36 1.00 5.08
CA SER A 24 14.13 -0.38 4.64
C SER A 24 12.66 -0.79 4.53
N PHE A 25 11.72 0.00 5.07
CA PHE A 25 10.29 -0.34 5.06
C PHE A 25 9.41 0.90 4.95
N LEU A 26 8.21 0.72 4.40
CA LEU A 26 7.12 1.69 4.52
C LEU A 26 6.32 1.34 5.76
N ARG A 27 5.99 2.33 6.57
CA ARG A 27 5.11 2.13 7.73
C ARG A 27 3.81 2.88 7.54
N PHE A 28 2.70 2.17 7.71
CA PHE A 28 1.39 2.77 7.88
C PHE A 28 1.03 2.76 9.35
N ARG A 29 0.54 3.89 9.88
CA ARG A 29 -0.06 3.95 11.21
C ARG A 29 -1.43 4.61 11.15
N GLY A 30 -2.29 4.29 12.11
CA GLY A 30 -3.56 4.98 12.24
C GLY A 30 -4.47 4.36 13.28
N ILE A 31 -5.74 4.75 13.22
CA ILE A 31 -6.80 4.24 14.09
C ILE A 31 -7.85 3.59 13.23
N ALA A 32 -8.02 2.29 13.41
CA ALA A 32 -9.11 1.52 12.83
C ALA A 32 -10.26 1.46 13.83
N LYS A 33 -11.46 1.83 13.39
CA LYS A 33 -12.67 1.71 14.21
C LYS A 33 -13.44 0.48 13.76
N LYS A 34 -13.83 -0.35 14.71
CA LYS A 34 -14.74 -1.49 14.49
C LYS A 34 -15.82 -1.46 15.56
N PHE A 35 -17.06 -1.18 15.14
CA PHE A 35 -18.17 -0.87 16.04
C PHE A 35 -17.84 0.32 16.97
N LEU A 36 -17.81 0.09 18.28
CA LEU A 36 -17.49 1.09 19.30
C LEU A 36 -16.01 1.05 19.73
N MET A 37 -15.22 0.10 19.21
CA MET A 37 -13.81 -0.05 19.57
C MET A 37 -12.90 0.70 18.60
N GLU A 38 -11.91 1.38 19.16
CA GLU A 38 -10.81 1.99 18.43
C GLU A 38 -9.54 1.15 18.61
N ILE A 39 -8.93 0.78 17.50
CA ILE A 39 -7.75 -0.07 17.43
C ILE A 39 -6.65 0.75 16.76
N LYS A 40 -5.64 1.14 17.54
CA LYS A 40 -4.41 1.71 16.97
C LYS A 40 -3.68 0.60 16.24
N PHE A 41 -3.32 0.85 14.98
CA PHE A 41 -2.59 -0.11 14.19
C PHE A 41 -1.30 0.46 13.63
N GLU A 42 -0.36 -0.45 13.37
CA GLU A 42 0.86 -0.21 12.62
C GLU A 42 1.08 -1.36 11.64
N ILE A 43 1.45 -1.06 10.40
CA ILE A 43 1.79 -2.06 9.37
C ILE A 43 3.12 -1.66 8.75
N ASP A 44 4.11 -2.56 8.84
CA ASP A 44 5.40 -2.41 8.17
C ASP A 44 5.39 -3.24 6.89
N LEU A 45 5.71 -2.59 5.78
CA LEU A 45 5.81 -3.19 4.47
C LEU A 45 7.25 -3.16 3.99
N LEU A 46 7.78 -4.33 3.66
CA LEU A 46 9.10 -4.44 3.04
C LEU A 46 8.98 -4.45 1.52
N PRO A 47 9.85 -3.74 0.79
CA PRO A 47 9.97 -3.89 -0.65
C PRO A 47 10.32 -5.36 -0.95
N LEU A 48 9.61 -5.97 -1.90
CA LEU A 48 9.83 -7.36 -2.31
C LEU A 48 10.44 -7.45 -3.71
N ARG A 49 9.75 -6.90 -4.72
CA ARG A 49 10.20 -6.91 -6.12
C ARG A 49 9.41 -5.90 -6.95
N GLY A 50 10.00 -5.45 -8.05
CA GLY A 50 9.30 -4.78 -9.14
C GLY A 50 9.13 -5.76 -10.30
N GLU A 51 7.96 -5.81 -10.91
CA GLU A 51 7.70 -6.62 -12.10
C GLU A 51 6.78 -5.84 -13.04
N ASN A 52 7.15 -5.72 -14.30
CA ASN A 52 6.50 -4.86 -15.27
C ASN A 52 6.35 -3.44 -14.70
N ARG A 53 5.11 -2.97 -14.53
CA ARG A 53 4.76 -1.68 -13.91
C ARG A 53 4.06 -1.85 -12.56
N ALA A 54 4.41 -2.89 -11.83
CA ALA A 54 3.90 -3.17 -10.50
C ALA A 54 5.03 -3.27 -9.48
N LEU A 55 4.83 -2.65 -8.32
CA LEU A 55 5.73 -2.79 -7.17
C LEU A 55 5.06 -3.64 -6.11
N TYR A 56 5.77 -4.68 -5.67
CA TYR A 56 5.30 -5.63 -4.68
C TYR A 56 5.97 -5.33 -3.35
N PHE A 57 5.14 -5.23 -2.31
CA PHE A 57 5.56 -5.09 -0.93
C PHE A 57 4.93 -6.19 -0.09
N LYS A 58 5.72 -6.83 0.77
CA LYS A 58 5.21 -7.84 1.72
C LYS A 58 4.94 -7.20 3.06
N VAL A 59 3.87 -7.63 3.75
CA VAL A 59 3.66 -7.29 5.15
C VAL A 59 4.73 -7.98 5.99
N ALA A 60 5.64 -7.20 6.56
CA ALA A 60 6.71 -7.70 7.41
C ALA A 60 6.29 -7.76 8.87
N LYS A 61 5.50 -6.79 9.31
CA LYS A 61 5.00 -6.69 10.68
C LYS A 61 3.65 -6.01 10.69
N MET A 62 2.82 -6.42 11.64
CA MET A 62 1.58 -5.75 11.94
C MET A 62 1.33 -5.73 13.45
N LYS A 63 0.79 -4.62 13.94
CA LYS A 63 0.23 -4.52 15.27
C LYS A 63 -1.19 -3.95 15.19
N PRO A 64 -2.17 -4.51 15.92
CA PRO A 64 -2.13 -5.85 16.53
C PRO A 64 -2.00 -6.95 15.45
N LEU A 65 -1.59 -8.16 15.86
CA LEU A 65 -1.40 -9.28 14.93
C LEU A 65 -2.74 -9.78 14.36
N ASN A 66 -2.71 -10.38 13.17
CA ASN A 66 -3.83 -11.10 12.54
C ASN A 66 -5.10 -10.29 12.21
N GLU A 67 -5.01 -8.96 12.06
CA GLU A 67 -6.16 -8.13 11.65
C GLU A 67 -6.27 -8.00 10.11
N ASP A 68 -6.66 -9.07 9.41
CA ASP A 68 -6.70 -9.10 7.95
C ASP A 68 -7.69 -8.10 7.32
N TRP A 69 -8.74 -7.72 8.05
CA TRP A 69 -9.68 -6.71 7.59
C TRP A 69 -9.03 -5.32 7.51
N ILE A 70 -8.17 -4.96 8.48
CA ILE A 70 -7.41 -3.70 8.46
C ILE A 70 -6.42 -3.72 7.28
N LYS A 71 -5.70 -4.83 7.09
CA LYS A 71 -4.79 -4.99 5.94
C LYS A 71 -5.54 -4.78 4.63
N THR A 72 -6.69 -5.42 4.47
CA THR A 72 -7.50 -5.28 3.27
C THR A 72 -7.99 -3.84 3.09
N LYS A 73 -8.48 -3.19 4.15
CA LYS A 73 -9.00 -1.82 4.08
C LYS A 73 -7.94 -0.79 3.69
N ILE A 74 -6.70 -0.98 4.12
CA ILE A 74 -5.60 -0.02 3.90
C ILE A 74 -4.82 -0.35 2.63
N LEU A 75 -4.53 -1.63 2.41
CA LEU A 75 -3.62 -2.08 1.35
C LEU A 75 -4.35 -2.46 0.05
N ASN A 76 -5.69 -2.54 0.07
CA ASN A 76 -6.51 -2.79 -1.12
C ASN A 76 -7.36 -1.56 -1.47
N SER A 77 -6.79 -0.69 -2.30
CA SER A 77 -7.50 0.48 -2.84
C SER A 77 -7.40 0.51 -4.36
N PRO A 78 -8.19 -0.34 -5.05
CA PRO A 78 -8.21 -0.33 -6.50
C PRO A 78 -8.64 1.04 -7.07
N PRO A 79 -8.10 1.45 -8.22
CA PRO A 79 -7.24 0.68 -9.11
C PRO A 79 -5.73 0.89 -8.84
N LEU A 80 -5.36 1.70 -7.84
CA LEU A 80 -3.97 2.06 -7.54
C LEU A 80 -3.26 0.98 -6.73
N LEU A 81 -3.92 0.45 -5.70
CA LEU A 81 -3.40 -0.56 -4.80
C LEU A 81 -4.20 -1.85 -4.92
N SER A 82 -3.54 -2.99 -4.79
CA SER A 82 -4.19 -4.29 -4.65
C SER A 82 -3.52 -5.08 -3.53
N TYR A 83 -4.29 -5.83 -2.74
CA TYR A 83 -3.74 -6.71 -1.70
C TYR A 83 -4.04 -8.17 -2.02
N ILE A 84 -3.02 -8.93 -2.44
CA ILE A 84 -3.18 -10.30 -2.94
C ILE A 84 -2.07 -11.18 -2.36
N LYS A 85 -2.46 -12.34 -1.80
CA LYS A 85 -1.52 -13.34 -1.24
C LYS A 85 -0.49 -12.73 -0.26
N GLY A 86 -0.95 -11.82 0.61
CA GLY A 86 -0.09 -11.17 1.61
C GLY A 86 0.79 -10.02 1.08
N ASN A 87 0.65 -9.64 -0.19
CA ASN A 87 1.43 -8.57 -0.80
C ASN A 87 0.54 -7.38 -1.15
N MET A 88 0.98 -6.18 -0.76
CA MET A 88 0.48 -4.93 -1.34
C MET A 88 1.16 -4.73 -2.69
N ILE A 89 0.37 -4.43 -3.72
CA ILE A 89 0.81 -4.23 -5.08
C ILE A 89 0.45 -2.81 -5.48
N ILE A 90 1.43 -2.00 -5.84
CA ILE A 90 1.23 -0.66 -6.38
C ILE A 90 1.25 -0.75 -7.90
N ASN A 91 0.15 -0.35 -8.55
CA ASN A 91 0.06 -0.30 -10.00
C ASN A 91 0.57 1.06 -10.51
N LEU A 92 1.79 1.08 -11.05
CA LEU A 92 2.41 2.30 -11.54
C LEU A 92 1.72 2.88 -12.80
N ASN A 93 0.94 2.07 -13.53
CA ASN A 93 0.14 2.58 -14.66
C ASN A 93 -0.95 3.58 -14.23
N LYS A 94 -1.22 3.72 -12.94
CA LYS A 94 -2.16 4.73 -12.43
C LYS A 94 -1.52 6.10 -12.24
N PHE A 95 -0.21 6.23 -12.48
CA PHE A 95 0.50 7.50 -12.52
C PHE A 95 0.72 7.96 -13.96
N ASP A 96 0.21 9.14 -14.31
CA ASP A 96 0.27 9.69 -15.67
C ASP A 96 1.69 9.84 -16.21
N VAL A 97 2.63 10.19 -15.32
CA VAL A 97 4.04 10.35 -15.67
C VAL A 97 4.65 9.01 -16.10
N VAL A 98 4.31 7.93 -15.40
CA VAL A 98 4.81 6.58 -15.72
C VAL A 98 4.19 6.06 -17.02
N ARG A 99 2.92 6.37 -17.28
CA ARG A 99 2.23 5.96 -18.52
C ARG A 99 2.92 6.49 -19.79
N LYS A 100 3.54 7.66 -19.72
CA LYS A 100 4.23 8.29 -20.86
C LYS A 100 5.58 7.66 -21.19
N VAL A 101 6.17 6.89 -20.27
CA VAL A 101 7.43 6.19 -20.51
C VAL A 101 7.10 4.93 -21.32
N PRO A 102 7.70 4.69 -22.50
CA PRO A 102 7.37 3.53 -23.34
C PRO A 102 7.95 2.20 -22.81
N LEU A 103 8.84 2.27 -21.81
CA LEU A 103 9.47 1.11 -21.21
C LEU A 103 8.51 0.39 -20.27
N GLU A 104 8.48 -0.94 -20.34
CA GLU A 104 7.57 -1.76 -19.54
C GLU A 104 8.19 -2.28 -18.24
N ASN A 105 9.53 -2.29 -18.12
CA ASN A 105 10.21 -2.95 -17.03
C ASN A 105 10.77 -1.99 -15.97
N ILE A 106 10.42 -2.26 -14.71
CA ILE A 106 11.11 -1.74 -13.54
C ILE A 106 12.43 -2.50 -13.38
N LYS A 107 13.55 -1.79 -13.46
CA LYS A 107 14.89 -2.35 -13.21
C LYS A 107 15.22 -2.44 -11.74
N HIS A 108 14.81 -1.41 -11.00
CA HIS A 108 15.18 -1.23 -9.62
C HIS A 108 14.16 -0.34 -8.93
N PHE A 109 13.94 -0.57 -7.65
CA PHE A 109 13.21 0.34 -6.79
C PHE A 109 13.76 0.28 -5.37
N GLU A 110 13.75 1.42 -4.69
CA GLU A 110 14.26 1.54 -3.33
C GLU A 110 13.50 2.60 -2.55
N LEU A 111 13.57 2.51 -1.22
CA LEU A 111 13.08 3.53 -0.30
C LEU A 111 14.28 4.34 0.17
N LYS A 112 14.36 5.61 -0.22
CA LYS A 112 15.50 6.46 0.10
C LYS A 112 15.06 7.93 0.13
N ASP A 113 15.60 8.70 1.07
CA ASP A 113 15.34 10.13 1.21
C ASP A 113 13.83 10.46 1.24
N ASP A 114 13.10 9.70 2.07
CA ASP A 114 11.64 9.76 2.23
C ASP A 114 10.83 9.60 0.94
N LYS A 115 11.42 8.90 -0.04
CA LYS A 115 10.82 8.69 -1.36
C LYS A 115 10.93 7.24 -1.80
N LEU A 116 9.96 6.83 -2.60
CA LEU A 116 10.02 5.61 -3.39
C LEU A 116 10.68 5.92 -4.72
N TRP A 117 11.93 5.53 -4.87
CA TRP A 117 12.66 5.64 -6.13
C TRP A 117 12.34 4.45 -7.00
N VAL A 118 12.02 4.70 -8.27
CA VAL A 118 11.75 3.66 -9.26
C VAL A 118 12.57 3.96 -10.50
N ARG A 119 13.41 3.02 -10.89
CA ARG A 119 14.22 3.12 -12.11
C ARG A 119 13.59 2.27 -13.20
N LEU A 120 13.20 2.92 -14.30
CA LEU A 120 12.69 2.29 -15.51
C LEU A 120 13.84 2.07 -16.50
N GLY A 121 13.84 0.96 -17.25
CA GLY A 121 14.92 0.66 -18.19
C GLY A 121 14.76 -0.65 -18.96
N LEU A 122 15.58 -0.84 -20.01
CA LEU A 122 15.80 -2.11 -20.73
C LEU A 122 16.76 -3.02 -19.98
#